data_AF-A0A1M6MFL0-F1
#
_entry.id   AF-A0A1M6MFL0-F1
#
_cell.length_a   1.000
_cell.length_b   1.000
_cell.length_c   1.000
_cell.angle_alpha   90.00
_cell.angle_beta   90.00
_cell.angle_gamma   90.00
#
_symmetry.space_group_name_H-M   'P 1'
#
loop_
_entity.id
_entity.type
_entity.pdbx_description
1 polymer ?
#
loop_
_entity_poly.entity_id
_entity_poly.type
_entity_poly.pdbx_seq_one_letter_code
_entity_poly.pdbx_strand_id
1 'polypeptide(L)'
;CSVLNKLTLLNPLKKMEKGKKKYNLYSDSDRMSYIREYLSSPESKYQFCKRIGVCCKLLNYWLVKYQIEDKVMKSCEKTTESGVISAAMAELQKELSLLRAENRKLQCALADESLRHEACEELINLAESTYHIKVRKNSDAK
;
A
#
# COMPACT_ATOMS: atom_id res chain seq x y z
N CYS A 1 -70.56 -15.02 52.24
CA CYS A 1 -69.11 -15.15 52.48
C CYS A 1 -68.63 -16.44 51.83
N SER A 2 -67.62 -16.53 50.97
CA SER A 2 -66.76 -15.58 50.25
C SER A 2 -65.94 -16.48 49.33
N VAL A 3 -66.25 -16.51 48.03
CA VAL A 3 -65.49 -17.33 47.07
C VAL A 3 -64.27 -16.53 46.61
N LEU A 4 -63.13 -17.20 46.73
CA LEU A 4 -61.77 -16.72 46.53
C LEU A 4 -61.54 -16.12 45.13
N ASN A 5 -61.12 -14.86 45.14
CA ASN A 5 -60.27 -14.11 44.20
C ASN A 5 -59.98 -14.71 42.80
N LYS A 6 -60.61 -14.15 41.76
CA LYS A 6 -60.12 -14.19 40.37
C LYS A 6 -59.28 -12.94 40.09
N LEU A 7 -57.98 -13.11 39.90
CA LEU A 7 -57.07 -12.06 39.45
C LEU A 7 -57.57 -11.46 38.12
N THR A 8 -58.09 -10.24 38.20
CA THR A 8 -58.51 -9.46 37.03
C THR A 8 -57.35 -8.56 36.62
N LEU A 9 -56.83 -8.80 35.43
CA LEU A 9 -55.84 -7.98 34.75
C LEU A 9 -56.45 -6.60 34.43
N LEU A 10 -56.06 -5.56 35.17
CA LEU A 10 -56.27 -4.17 34.80
C LEU A 10 -54.99 -3.63 34.14
N ASN A 11 -54.97 -3.65 32.81
CA ASN A 11 -54.01 -2.87 32.02
C ASN A 11 -54.53 -1.43 31.87
N PRO A 12 -53.75 -0.39 32.20
CA PRO A 12 -54.07 0.97 31.77
C PRO A 12 -53.66 1.17 30.31
N LEU A 13 -54.64 1.47 29.46
CA LEU A 13 -54.48 1.91 28.07
C LEU A 13 -53.60 3.17 28.00
N LYS A 14 -52.30 3.00 27.74
CA LYS A 14 -51.45 4.11 27.27
C LYS A 14 -51.81 4.42 25.82
N LYS A 15 -52.40 5.59 25.60
CA LYS A 15 -52.60 6.20 24.28
C LYS A 15 -51.28 6.20 23.50
N MET A 16 -51.23 5.47 22.39
CA MET A 16 -50.14 5.58 21.41
C MET A 16 -50.24 6.92 20.69
N GLU A 17 -49.36 7.86 21.02
CA GLU A 17 -49.00 8.91 20.07
C GLU A 17 -48.38 8.24 18.84
N LYS A 18 -48.93 8.54 17.66
CA LYS A 18 -48.42 8.05 16.38
C LYS A 18 -47.12 8.75 16.02
N GLY A 19 -46.02 8.34 16.66
CA GLY A 19 -44.67 8.66 16.22
C GLY A 19 -44.40 8.01 14.86
N LYS A 20 -43.85 8.78 13.92
CA LYS A 20 -43.46 8.34 12.58
C LYS A 20 -42.69 7.01 12.67
N LYS A 21 -43.15 5.97 11.95
CA LYS A 21 -42.51 4.65 11.89
C LYS A 21 -41.04 4.83 11.48
N LYS A 22 -40.10 4.50 12.37
CA LYS A 22 -38.67 4.49 12.04
C LYS A 22 -38.40 3.23 11.19
N TYR A 23 -38.45 3.36 9.87
CA TYR A 23 -38.19 2.28 8.92
C TYR A 23 -36.70 1.86 8.83
N ASN A 24 -35.92 2.06 9.89
CA ASN A 24 -34.50 1.73 9.88
C ASN A 24 -34.10 1.00 11.17
N LEU A 25 -33.92 -0.32 11.05
CA LEU A 25 -33.59 -1.22 12.17
C LEU A 25 -32.16 -1.00 12.71
N TYR A 26 -31.26 -0.44 11.88
CA TYR A 26 -29.85 -0.22 12.23
C TYR A 26 -29.46 1.24 12.02
N SER A 27 -28.85 1.86 13.04
CA SER A 27 -28.26 3.19 12.93
C SER A 27 -27.00 3.16 12.04
N ASP A 28 -26.55 4.31 11.55
CA ASP A 28 -25.30 4.37 10.78
C ASP A 28 -24.09 3.90 11.62
N SER A 29 -24.11 4.15 12.93
CA SER A 29 -23.08 3.67 13.86
C SER A 29 -23.05 2.14 13.93
N ASP A 30 -24.22 1.50 14.04
CA ASP A 30 -24.32 0.04 14.08
C ASP A 30 -23.76 -0.59 12.80
N ARG A 31 -24.14 -0.03 11.64
CA ARG A 31 -23.66 -0.52 10.34
C ARG A 31 -22.15 -0.40 10.21
N MET A 32 -21.58 0.74 10.62
CA MET A 32 -20.13 0.94 10.57
C MET A 32 -19.39 0.01 11.53
N SER A 33 -19.96 -0.25 12.71
CA SER A 33 -19.41 -1.23 13.66
C SER A 33 -19.35 -2.63 13.04
N TYR A 34 -20.46 -3.09 12.46
CA TYR A 34 -20.51 -4.41 11.81
C TYR A 34 -19.59 -4.52 10.59
N ILE A 35 -19.46 -3.47 9.78
CA ILE A 35 -18.52 -3.46 8.65
C ILE A 35 -17.07 -3.59 9.15
N ARG A 36 -16.68 -2.83 10.18
CA ARG A 36 -15.32 -2.90 10.75
C ARG A 36 -15.04 -4.27 11.34
N GLU A 37 -15.97 -4.83 12.11
CA GLU A 37 -15.82 -6.17 12.68
C GLU A 37 -15.71 -7.23 11.57
N TYR A 38 -16.54 -7.14 10.53
CA TYR A 38 -16.47 -8.04 9.37
C TYR A 38 -15.10 -7.98 8.68
N LEU A 39 -14.58 -6.79 8.42
CA LEU A 39 -13.31 -6.60 7.71
C LEU A 39 -12.10 -7.07 8.53
N SER A 40 -12.15 -6.93 9.86
CA SER A 40 -11.08 -7.36 10.77
C SER A 40 -11.16 -8.85 11.14
N SER A 41 -12.34 -9.46 11.03
CA SER A 41 -12.54 -10.89 11.33
C SER A 41 -11.88 -11.77 10.25
N PRO A 42 -11.38 -12.98 10.57
CA PRO A 42 -11.00 -13.96 9.57
C PRO A 42 -12.20 -14.71 8.96
N GLU A 43 -13.41 -14.53 9.49
CA GLU A 43 -14.61 -15.26 9.07
C GLU A 43 -15.01 -14.95 7.62
N SER A 44 -15.56 -15.94 6.92
CA SER A 44 -16.26 -15.69 5.66
C SER A 44 -17.49 -14.79 5.87
N LYS A 45 -17.94 -14.13 4.80
CA LYS A 45 -19.15 -13.29 4.82
C LYS A 45 -20.36 -14.03 5.36
N TYR A 46 -20.55 -15.28 4.94
CA TYR A 46 -21.66 -16.11 5.37
C TYR A 46 -21.59 -16.42 6.88
N GLN A 47 -20.43 -16.82 7.40
CA GLN A 47 -20.24 -17.11 8.81
C GLN A 47 -20.50 -15.88 9.68
N PHE A 48 -19.92 -14.73 9.31
CA PHE A 48 -20.12 -13.47 10.00
C PHE A 48 -21.61 -13.08 10.04
N CYS A 49 -22.27 -13.09 8.88
CA CYS A 49 -23.69 -12.78 8.76
C CYS A 49 -24.58 -13.71 9.59
N LYS A 50 -24.27 -15.02 9.61
CA LYS A 50 -24.98 -16.01 10.43
C LYS A 50 -24.82 -15.74 11.93
N ARG A 51 -23.61 -15.36 12.38
CA ARG A 51 -23.31 -15.08 13.79
C ARG A 51 -24.01 -13.80 14.29
N ILE A 52 -23.98 -12.73 13.49
CA ILE A 52 -24.56 -11.43 13.85
C ILE A 52 -26.08 -11.36 13.57
N GLY A 53 -26.63 -12.32 12.81
CA GLY A 53 -28.05 -12.33 12.43
C GLY A 53 -28.40 -11.29 11.35
N VAL A 54 -27.43 -10.90 10.53
CA VAL A 54 -27.60 -9.93 9.44
C VAL A 54 -27.57 -10.66 8.10
N CYS A 55 -28.49 -10.35 7.20
CA CYS A 55 -28.49 -10.93 5.85
C CYS A 55 -27.24 -10.48 5.06
N CYS A 56 -26.61 -11.39 4.33
CA CYS A 56 -25.45 -11.06 3.47
C CYS A 56 -25.76 -9.97 2.43
N LYS A 57 -26.99 -9.94 1.90
CA LYS A 57 -27.43 -8.89 0.97
C LYS A 57 -27.44 -7.50 1.64
N LEU A 58 -27.80 -7.45 2.91
CA LEU A 58 -27.83 -6.22 3.68
C LEU A 58 -26.42 -5.72 4.00
N LEU A 59 -25.51 -6.63 4.36
CA LEU A 59 -24.09 -6.29 4.54
C LEU A 59 -23.45 -5.79 3.22
N ASN A 60 -23.74 -6.45 2.09
CA ASN A 60 -23.29 -5.98 0.76
C ASN A 60 -23.82 -4.59 0.43
N TYR A 61 -25.10 -4.34 0.72
CA TYR A 61 -25.69 -3.03 0.52
C TYR A 61 -24.97 -1.95 1.35
N TRP A 62 -24.57 -2.25 2.59
CA TRP A 62 -23.79 -1.30 3.39
C TRP A 62 -22.39 -1.07 2.80
N LEU A 63 -21.68 -2.13 2.40
CA LEU A 63 -20.37 -2.01 1.76
C LEU A 63 -20.43 -1.11 0.52
N VAL A 64 -21.43 -1.31 -0.35
CA VAL A 64 -21.65 -0.46 -1.53
C VAL A 64 -22.04 0.96 -1.14
N LYS A 65 -23.00 1.13 -0.21
CA LYS A 65 -23.48 2.44 0.23
C LYS A 65 -22.35 3.32 0.80
N TYR A 66 -21.43 2.71 1.55
CA TYR A 66 -20.30 3.41 2.16
C TYR A 66 -19.03 3.35 1.30
N GLN A 67 -19.09 2.77 0.09
CA GLN A 67 -17.95 2.64 -0.84
C GLN A 67 -16.75 1.94 -0.21
N ILE A 68 -17.02 0.86 0.55
CA ILE A 68 -16.01 0.07 1.24
C ILE A 68 -15.82 -1.24 0.49
N GLU A 69 -14.58 -1.51 0.10
CA GLU A 69 -14.21 -2.75 -0.56
C GLU A 69 -14.32 -3.96 0.36
N ASP A 70 -14.79 -5.07 -0.21
CA ASP A 70 -14.83 -6.36 0.46
C ASP A 70 -13.43 -6.96 0.60
N LYS A 71 -13.12 -7.54 1.77
CA LYS A 71 -11.87 -8.28 2.00
C LYS A 71 -11.73 -9.52 1.11
N VAL A 72 -12.85 -10.06 0.58
CA VAL A 72 -12.83 -11.20 -0.36
C VAL A 72 -12.30 -10.77 -1.73
N MET A 73 -12.66 -9.57 -2.20
CA MET A 73 -12.13 -9.01 -3.47
C MET A 73 -10.62 -8.77 -3.37
N LYS A 74 -10.15 -8.22 -2.24
CA LYS A 74 -8.72 -8.00 -1.96
C LYS A 74 -7.85 -9.26 -2.00
N SER A 75 -8.43 -10.46 -1.91
CA SER A 75 -7.69 -11.72 -1.99
C SER A 75 -7.59 -12.29 -3.40
N CYS A 76 -8.51 -11.93 -4.30
CA CYS A 76 -8.57 -12.48 -5.65
C CYS A 76 -7.51 -11.84 -6.57
N GLU A 77 -7.31 -10.52 -6.48
CA GLU A 77 -6.35 -9.78 -7.30
C GLU A 77 -4.88 -10.10 -6.94
N LYS A 78 -4.62 -10.51 -5.71
CA LYS A 78 -3.24 -10.73 -5.20
C LYS A 78 -2.54 -11.97 -5.75
N THR A 79 -3.24 -12.94 -6.33
CA THR A 79 -2.62 -14.26 -6.61
C THR A 79 -1.98 -14.36 -7.99
N THR A 80 -2.50 -13.68 -9.01
CA THR A 80 -1.92 -13.69 -10.37
C THR A 80 -0.96 -12.53 -10.62
N GLU A 81 -1.22 -11.36 -10.04
CA GLU A 81 -0.36 -10.18 -10.21
C GLU A 81 0.93 -10.28 -9.38
N SER A 82 0.86 -10.88 -8.18
CA SER A 82 2.03 -10.99 -7.29
C SER A 82 3.17 -11.83 -7.88
N GLY A 83 2.87 -12.85 -8.68
CA GLY A 83 3.90 -13.69 -9.32
C GLY A 83 4.64 -12.95 -10.43
N VAL A 84 3.90 -12.24 -11.29
CA VAL A 84 4.47 -11.45 -12.39
C VAL A 84 5.25 -10.24 -11.86
N ILE A 85 4.71 -9.55 -10.85
CA ILE A 85 5.39 -8.44 -10.18
C ILE A 85 6.68 -8.93 -9.50
N SER A 86 6.66 -10.10 -8.85
CA SER A 86 7.87 -10.66 -8.21
C SER A 86 8.97 -10.98 -9.21
N ALA A 87 8.63 -11.52 -10.39
CA ALA A 87 9.62 -11.82 -11.42
C ALA A 87 10.21 -10.53 -12.04
N ALA A 88 9.36 -9.55 -12.33
CA ALA A 88 9.80 -8.25 -12.84
C ALA A 88 10.70 -7.53 -11.83
N MET A 89 10.34 -7.53 -10.54
CA MET A 89 11.17 -6.93 -9.49
C MET A 89 12.55 -7.60 -9.38
N ALA A 90 12.63 -8.93 -9.52
CA ALA A 90 13.90 -9.66 -9.48
C ALA A 90 14.80 -9.29 -10.67
N GLU A 91 14.25 -9.18 -11.88
CA GLU A 91 15.04 -8.78 -13.06
C GLU A 91 15.54 -7.33 -12.93
N LEU A 92 14.69 -6.41 -12.48
CA LEU A 92 15.09 -5.02 -12.20
C LEU A 92 16.22 -4.93 -11.16
N GLN A 93 16.15 -5.72 -10.08
CA GLN A 93 17.20 -5.76 -9.07
C GLN A 93 18.52 -6.27 -9.64
N LYS A 94 18.47 -7.29 -10.50
CA LYS A 94 19.64 -7.85 -11.18
C LYS A 94 20.27 -6.83 -12.14
N GLU A 95 19.47 -6.17 -12.98
CA GLU A 95 19.96 -5.13 -13.89
C GLU A 95 20.61 -3.98 -13.13
N LEU A 96 19.98 -3.51 -12.04
CA LEU A 96 20.51 -2.45 -11.19
C LEU A 96 21.84 -2.85 -10.54
N SER A 97 21.99 -4.12 -10.16
CA SER A 97 23.26 -4.64 -9.63
C SER A 97 24.39 -4.63 -10.67
N LEU A 98 24.08 -4.99 -11.93
CA LEU A 98 25.03 -4.98 -13.05
C LEU A 98 25.46 -3.56 -13.38
N LEU A 99 24.50 -2.64 -13.53
CA LEU A 99 24.78 -1.23 -13.81
C LEU A 99 25.66 -0.60 -12.72
N ARG A 100 25.39 -0.89 -11.44
CA ARG A 100 26.24 -0.41 -10.34
C ARG A 100 27.66 -1.00 -10.40
N ALA A 101 27.81 -2.25 -10.79
CA ALA A 101 29.13 -2.88 -10.93
C ALA A 101 29.93 -2.27 -12.10
N GLU A 102 29.28 -2.06 -13.24
CA GLU A 102 29.87 -1.41 -14.40
C GLU A 102 30.26 0.04 -14.10
N ASN A 103 29.39 0.78 -13.43
CA ASN A 103 29.68 2.17 -13.06
C ASN A 103 30.92 2.28 -12.16
N ARG A 104 31.06 1.37 -11.16
CA ARG A 104 32.29 1.30 -10.34
C ARG A 104 33.51 0.98 -11.19
N LYS A 105 33.41 0.02 -12.12
CA LYS A 105 34.53 -0.33 -13.02
C LYS A 105 34.96 0.86 -13.87
N LEU A 106 34.01 1.60 -14.43
CA LEU A 106 34.27 2.80 -15.24
C LEU A 106 34.90 3.91 -14.40
N GLN A 107 34.43 4.14 -13.18
CA GLN A 107 35.02 5.10 -12.26
C GLN A 107 36.47 4.75 -11.90
N CYS A 108 36.77 3.48 -11.63
CA CYS A 108 38.14 3.02 -11.38
C CYS A 108 39.04 3.23 -12.60
N ALA A 109 38.58 2.87 -13.81
CA ALA A 109 39.35 3.07 -15.04
C ALA A 109 39.60 4.57 -15.31
N LEU A 110 38.58 5.41 -15.08
CA LEU A 110 38.72 6.85 -15.23
C LEU A 110 39.72 7.44 -14.23
N ALA A 111 39.70 6.99 -12.98
CA ALA A 111 40.64 7.44 -11.97
C ALA A 111 42.08 7.04 -12.32
N ASP A 112 42.30 5.81 -12.78
CA ASP A 112 43.62 5.33 -13.22
C ASP A 112 44.14 6.14 -14.41
N GLU A 113 43.31 6.35 -15.43
CA GLU A 113 43.70 7.15 -16.60
C GLU A 113 43.97 8.62 -16.24
N SER A 114 43.16 9.20 -15.34
CA SER A 114 43.38 10.57 -14.85
C SER A 114 44.71 10.71 -14.13
N LEU A 115 45.05 9.74 -13.27
CA LEU A 115 46.33 9.71 -12.56
C LEU A 115 47.52 9.55 -13.51
N ARG A 116 47.38 8.68 -14.53
CA ARG A 116 48.40 8.52 -15.56
C ARG A 116 48.60 9.80 -16.35
N HIS A 117 47.52 10.46 -16.74
CA HIS A 117 47.57 11.73 -17.45
C HIS A 117 48.25 12.81 -16.59
N GLU A 118 47.87 12.95 -15.33
CA GLU A 118 48.48 13.89 -14.38
C GLU A 118 49.99 13.64 -14.21
N ALA A 119 50.40 12.38 -14.03
CA ALA A 119 51.81 12.03 -13.95
C ALA A 119 52.59 12.39 -15.23
N CYS A 120 51.98 12.21 -16.41
CA CYS A 120 52.58 12.63 -17.67
C CYS A 120 52.72 14.15 -17.78
N GLU A 121 51.69 14.91 -17.38
CA GLU A 121 51.74 16.38 -17.37
C GLU A 121 52.82 16.89 -16.41
N GLU A 122 52.99 16.27 -15.24
CA GLU A 122 54.05 16.62 -14.29
C GLU A 122 55.45 16.35 -14.84
N LEU A 123 55.65 15.23 -15.55
CA LEU A 123 56.93 14.97 -16.23
C LEU A 123 57.23 16.01 -17.31
N ILE A 124 56.21 16.45 -18.06
CA ILE A 124 56.35 17.52 -19.05
C ILE A 124 56.73 18.83 -18.35
N ASN A 125 56.02 19.20 -17.28
CA ASN A 125 56.28 20.40 -16.49
C ASN A 125 57.72 20.42 -15.94
N LEU A 126 58.20 19.29 -15.44
CA LEU A 126 59.57 19.14 -14.93
C LEU A 126 60.61 19.32 -16.05
N ALA A 127 60.38 18.71 -17.22
CA ALA A 127 61.29 18.83 -18.36
C ALA A 127 61.37 20.27 -18.89
N GLU A 128 60.21 20.94 -19.03
CA GLU A 128 60.13 22.32 -19.50
C GLU A 128 60.78 23.30 -18.51
N SER A 129 60.59 23.10 -17.20
CA SER A 129 61.16 23.96 -16.16
C SER A 129 62.67 23.75 -15.94
N THR A 130 63.15 22.51 -16.04
CA THR A 130 64.56 22.16 -15.73
C THR A 130 65.48 22.34 -16.92
N TYR A 131 65.04 21.90 -18.11
CA TYR A 131 65.88 21.86 -19.30
C TYR A 131 65.50 22.93 -20.34
N HIS A 132 64.42 23.68 -20.13
CA HIS A 132 63.94 24.72 -21.05
C HIS A 132 63.68 24.22 -22.48
N ILE A 133 63.36 22.93 -22.61
CA ILE A 133 62.98 22.31 -23.88
C ILE A 133 61.47 22.35 -23.97
N LYS A 134 60.93 22.84 -25.09
CA LYS A 134 59.50 22.91 -25.32
C LYS A 134 58.94 21.58 -25.83
N VAL A 135 58.16 20.90 -25.00
CA VAL A 135 57.59 19.58 -25.32
C VAL A 135 56.17 19.73 -25.85
N ARG A 136 55.37 20.65 -25.30
CA ARG A 136 53.99 20.88 -25.76
C ARG A 136 53.97 21.61 -27.11
N LYS A 137 53.08 21.17 -28.02
CA LYS A 137 52.78 21.90 -29.26
C LYS A 137 52.02 23.20 -28.96
N ASN A 138 52.37 24.28 -29.66
CA ASN A 138 51.61 25.51 -29.62
C ASN A 138 50.28 25.28 -30.34
N SER A 139 49.16 25.56 -29.67
CA SER A 139 47.84 25.59 -30.28
C SER A 139 47.65 26.78 -31.25
N ASP A 140 48.61 27.71 -31.32
CA ASP A 140 48.56 28.92 -32.17
C ASP A 140 48.99 28.71 -33.64
N ALA A 141 49.13 27.47 -34.10
CA ALA A 141 49.30 27.20 -35.52
C ALA A 141 47.95 27.33 -36.25
N LYS A 142 47.64 28.54 -36.71
CA LYS A 142 46.54 28.85 -37.65
C LYS A 142 46.81 28.33 -39.05
#